data_AF-A0A1U9NCU2-F1
#
_entry.id   AF-A0A1U9NCU2-F1
#
_cell.length_a   1.000
_cell.length_b   1.000
_cell.length_c   1.000
_cell.angle_alpha   90.00
_cell.angle_beta   90.00
_cell.angle_gamma   90.00
#
_symmetry.space_group_name_H-M   'P 1'
#
loop_
_entity.id
_entity.type
_entity.pdbx_description
1 polymer ?
#
loop_
_entity_poly.entity_id
_entity_poly.type
_entity_poly.pdbx_seq_one_letter_code
_entity_poly.pdbx_strand_id
1 'polypeptide(L)'
;MQITGYISASLLLASSWLLSACGSDIKLPPVDPNSRALTIDFNEGSAGWKSGFADYPAGQEEFYELSAGSSDLPASLGTNRKGYKLSGNNHSDDLFMFITKKFDGLQPNTRYGFQFKVRFGTNAQKNCMGVGGAPGESVWIKAGVSKTEPLAVNNGAGDLLMNIDKGNQAVGGSDAIVLGDFANSRECGDSNIDYMRKTLQSERGSFTGVTAEDGSIWILLGTDSGFESTTSIYFMTLDVIATKL
;
A
#
# COMPACT_ATOMS: atom_id res chain seq x y z
N MET A 1 -35.31 -73.34 0.59
CA MET A 1 -34.98 -72.44 -0.54
C MET A 1 -34.37 -71.18 0.04
N GLN A 2 -33.10 -70.96 -0.31
CA GLN A 2 -32.25 -69.75 -0.22
C GLN A 2 -32.28 -68.78 0.99
N ILE A 3 -31.04 -68.55 1.43
CA ILE A 3 -30.46 -67.52 2.30
C ILE A 3 -30.47 -66.15 1.57
N THR A 4 -30.60 -65.04 2.31
CA THR A 4 -29.75 -63.80 2.31
C THR A 4 -30.55 -62.53 2.62
N GLY A 5 -30.00 -61.69 3.50
CA GLY A 5 -30.49 -60.34 3.80
C GLY A 5 -29.65 -59.24 3.13
N TYR A 6 -30.09 -57.98 3.22
CA TYR A 6 -29.34 -56.73 2.95
C TYR A 6 -30.02 -55.61 3.78
N ILE A 7 -29.36 -54.99 4.77
CA ILE A 7 -28.49 -53.78 4.77
C ILE A 7 -29.22 -52.46 4.47
N SER A 8 -29.01 -51.52 5.40
CA SER A 8 -29.48 -50.15 5.59
C SER A 8 -29.34 -49.17 4.42
N ALA A 9 -30.19 -48.12 4.43
CA ALA A 9 -29.86 -46.82 3.84
C ALA A 9 -30.41 -45.69 4.72
N SER A 10 -29.51 -45.08 5.51
CA SER A 10 -29.76 -43.85 6.26
C SER A 10 -29.78 -42.66 5.29
N LEU A 11 -30.87 -41.89 5.29
CA LEU A 11 -31.03 -40.69 4.48
C LEU A 11 -30.39 -39.50 5.21
N LEU A 12 -29.15 -39.16 4.87
CA LEU A 12 -28.49 -37.92 5.28
C LEU A 12 -28.95 -36.77 4.37
N LEU A 13 -29.83 -35.90 4.87
CA LEU A 13 -30.11 -34.61 4.24
C LEU A 13 -28.92 -33.67 4.45
N ALA A 14 -28.10 -33.49 3.41
CA ALA A 14 -27.10 -32.44 3.36
C ALA A 14 -27.76 -31.12 2.96
N SER A 15 -28.09 -30.28 3.95
CA SER A 15 -28.53 -28.90 3.74
C SER A 15 -27.34 -28.06 3.25
N SER A 16 -27.35 -27.74 1.97
CA SER A 16 -26.35 -26.88 1.32
C SER A 16 -26.64 -25.42 1.70
N TRP A 17 -25.89 -24.89 2.67
CA TRP A 17 -25.89 -23.47 2.98
C TRP A 17 -25.23 -22.70 1.84
N LEU A 18 -26.03 -22.03 1.02
CA LEU A 18 -25.57 -21.03 0.07
C LEU A 18 -25.13 -19.79 0.85
N LEU A 19 -23.84 -19.67 1.13
CA LEU A 19 -23.26 -18.43 1.63
C LEU A 19 -23.21 -17.42 0.47
N SER A 20 -24.15 -16.48 0.48
CA SER A 20 -24.10 -15.27 -0.34
C SER A 20 -23.10 -14.29 0.27
N ALA A 21 -21.84 -14.36 -0.15
CA ALA A 21 -20.84 -13.34 0.13
C ALA A 21 -20.96 -12.20 -0.89
N CYS A 22 -21.80 -11.21 -0.60
CA CYS A 22 -21.77 -9.91 -1.26
C CYS A 22 -20.76 -9.00 -0.54
N GLY A 23 -19.49 -9.14 -0.89
CA GLY A 23 -18.51 -8.07 -0.78
C GLY A 23 -18.12 -7.70 -2.20
N SER A 24 -18.35 -6.47 -2.62
CA SER A 24 -17.93 -5.97 -3.93
C SER A 24 -16.41 -5.81 -3.96
N ASP A 25 -15.70 -6.94 -3.95
CA ASP A 25 -14.32 -7.02 -4.37
C ASP A 25 -14.35 -6.82 -5.87
N ILE A 26 -13.97 -5.61 -6.30
CA ILE A 26 -13.57 -5.38 -7.68
C ILE A 26 -12.38 -6.32 -7.91
N LYS A 27 -12.69 -7.51 -8.44
CA LYS A 27 -11.71 -8.46 -8.92
C LYS A 27 -10.94 -7.75 -10.01
N LEU A 28 -9.63 -7.68 -9.82
CA LEU A 28 -8.73 -7.34 -10.91
C LEU A 28 -9.09 -8.24 -12.12
N PRO A 29 -9.01 -7.72 -13.35
CA PRO A 29 -9.38 -8.48 -14.54
C PRO A 29 -8.65 -9.84 -14.55
N PRO A 30 -9.24 -10.89 -15.17
CA PRO A 30 -8.63 -12.21 -15.24
C PRO A 30 -7.16 -12.08 -15.59
N VAL A 31 -6.30 -12.67 -14.75
CA VAL A 31 -4.86 -12.65 -14.92
C VAL A 31 -4.60 -13.27 -16.29
N ASP A 32 -4.29 -12.43 -17.27
CA ASP A 32 -3.68 -12.84 -18.54
C ASP A 32 -2.60 -13.88 -18.20
N PRO A 33 -2.44 -15.00 -18.93
CA PRO A 33 -1.37 -15.97 -18.68
C PRO A 33 0.02 -15.33 -18.49
N ASN A 34 0.23 -14.15 -19.09
CA ASN A 34 1.42 -13.31 -19.00
C ASN A 34 1.47 -12.37 -17.79
N SER A 35 0.49 -12.44 -16.90
CA SER A 35 0.39 -11.62 -15.70
C SER A 35 0.74 -12.39 -14.43
N ARG A 36 1.28 -11.67 -13.46
CA ARG A 36 1.51 -12.13 -12.08
C ARG A 36 0.94 -11.11 -11.13
N ALA A 37 0.41 -11.58 -10.01
CA ALA A 37 -0.20 -10.72 -9.01
C ALA A 37 0.46 -10.90 -7.65
N LEU A 38 0.58 -9.78 -6.92
CA LEU A 38 0.91 -9.72 -5.51
C LEU A 38 -0.28 -9.05 -4.80
N THR A 39 -1.00 -9.81 -3.99
CA THR A 39 -2.10 -9.29 -3.16
C THR A 39 -1.71 -9.43 -1.70
N ILE A 40 -1.84 -8.34 -0.96
CA ILE A 40 -1.49 -8.25 0.46
C ILE A 40 -2.69 -7.71 1.23
N ASP A 41 -3.11 -8.44 2.27
CA ASP A 41 -3.92 -7.91 3.38
C ASP A 41 -3.02 -7.77 4.61
N PHE A 42 -2.75 -6.53 5.02
CA PHE A 42 -1.89 -6.25 6.18
C PHE A 42 -2.51 -6.66 7.51
N ASN A 43 -3.78 -7.09 7.52
CA ASN A 43 -4.41 -7.75 8.65
C ASN A 43 -3.88 -9.18 8.88
N GLU A 44 -3.53 -9.88 7.80
CA GLU A 44 -3.02 -11.26 7.86
C GLU A 44 -1.52 -11.30 8.19
N GLY A 45 -0.82 -10.20 7.93
CA GLY A 45 0.57 -10.00 8.33
C GLY A 45 1.33 -9.07 7.38
N SER A 46 2.53 -8.69 7.79
CA SER A 46 3.44 -7.84 7.01
C SER A 46 4.80 -8.49 6.78
N ALA A 47 4.85 -9.82 6.81
CA ALA A 47 6.10 -10.57 6.67
C ALA A 47 6.84 -10.21 5.37
N GLY A 48 8.13 -9.86 5.50
CA GLY A 48 8.99 -9.46 4.40
C GLY A 48 8.74 -8.06 3.84
N TRP A 49 7.87 -7.26 4.46
CA TRP A 49 7.83 -5.82 4.24
C TRP A 49 8.83 -5.13 5.17
N LYS A 50 9.61 -4.20 4.61
CA LYS A 50 10.51 -3.31 5.36
C LYS A 50 9.95 -1.89 5.29
N SER A 51 10.11 -1.12 6.35
CA SER A 51 9.80 0.32 6.35
C SER A 51 11.07 1.15 6.23
N GLY A 52 10.93 2.36 5.69
CA GLY A 52 11.97 3.36 5.64
C GLY A 52 11.39 4.76 5.62
N PHE A 53 12.25 5.74 5.87
CA PHE A 53 11.94 7.16 5.91
C PHE A 53 13.07 7.90 5.19
N ALA A 54 12.74 8.90 4.38
CA ALA A 54 13.69 9.73 3.65
C ALA A 54 13.21 11.19 3.61
N ASP A 55 14.05 12.04 3.04
CA ASP A 55 13.88 13.49 2.92
C ASP A 55 13.84 14.18 4.28
N TYR A 56 14.75 13.77 5.16
CA TYR A 56 15.01 14.38 6.47
C TYR A 56 16.49 14.25 6.89
N PRO A 57 17.00 15.08 7.82
CA PRO A 57 18.37 14.96 8.30
C PRO A 57 18.62 13.64 9.06
N ALA A 58 19.72 12.96 8.75
CA ALA A 58 20.11 11.72 9.41
C ALA A 58 20.25 11.88 10.93
N GLY A 59 19.74 10.94 11.71
CA GLY A 59 19.82 10.98 13.17
C GLY A 59 18.71 11.82 13.84
N GLN A 60 17.74 12.33 13.08
CA GLN A 60 16.60 13.10 13.60
C GLN A 60 15.31 12.26 13.73
N GLU A 61 15.42 10.93 13.80
CA GLU A 61 14.25 10.02 13.85
C GLU A 61 13.33 10.31 15.05
N GLU A 62 13.91 10.63 16.22
CA GLU A 62 13.16 10.99 17.42
C GLU A 62 12.48 12.36 17.28
N PHE A 63 13.18 13.34 16.71
CA PHE A 63 12.64 14.68 16.47
C PHE A 63 11.47 14.66 15.48
N TYR A 64 11.57 13.84 14.43
CA TYR A 64 10.50 13.61 13.46
C TYR A 64 9.44 12.60 13.93
N GLU A 65 9.52 12.07 15.16
CA GLU A 65 8.55 11.12 15.71
C GLU A 65 8.28 9.90 14.80
N LEU A 66 9.31 9.41 14.11
CA LEU A 66 9.16 8.39 13.07
C LEU A 66 8.76 7.04 13.67
N SER A 67 7.68 6.44 13.17
CA SER A 67 7.24 5.12 13.61
C SER A 67 6.60 4.31 12.49
N ALA A 68 6.87 3.01 12.50
CA ALA A 68 6.39 2.07 11.49
C ALA A 68 6.10 0.69 12.08
N GLY A 69 5.15 -0.02 11.49
CA GLY A 69 4.95 -1.45 11.76
C GLY A 69 3.49 -1.90 11.73
N SER A 70 3.28 -3.19 12.01
CA SER A 70 1.92 -3.72 12.17
C SER A 70 1.28 -3.10 13.41
N SER A 71 0.09 -2.53 13.25
CA SER A 71 -0.64 -1.84 14.31
C SER A 71 -2.13 -2.15 14.20
N ASP A 72 -2.84 -2.11 15.33
CA ASP A 72 -4.28 -2.21 15.32
C ASP A 72 -4.89 -1.00 14.61
N LEU A 73 -5.90 -1.24 13.79
CA LEU A 73 -6.61 -0.19 13.09
C LEU A 73 -7.45 0.63 14.09
N PRO A 74 -7.61 1.94 13.86
CA PRO A 74 -8.66 2.72 14.48
C PRO A 74 -10.02 2.01 14.36
N ALA A 75 -10.85 2.07 15.41
CA ALA A 75 -12.13 1.37 15.44
C ALA A 75 -13.05 1.70 14.25
N SER A 76 -12.98 2.94 13.74
CA SER A 76 -13.72 3.39 12.55
C SER A 76 -13.32 2.66 11.25
N LEU A 77 -12.10 2.12 11.19
CA LEU A 77 -11.61 1.33 10.05
C LEU A 77 -11.87 -0.17 10.20
N GLY A 78 -12.15 -0.64 11.42
CA GLY A 78 -12.54 -2.01 11.75
C GLY A 78 -12.00 -2.44 13.12
N THR A 79 -12.82 -3.16 13.89
CA THR A 79 -12.42 -3.70 15.20
C THR A 79 -11.64 -4.99 15.05
N ASN A 80 -10.67 -5.23 15.96
CA ASN A 80 -9.80 -6.42 15.96
C ASN A 80 -9.10 -6.67 14.62
N ARG A 81 -8.83 -5.60 13.86
CA ARG A 81 -8.09 -5.65 12.61
C ARG A 81 -6.77 -4.92 12.75
N LYS A 82 -5.77 -5.39 11.99
CA LYS A 82 -4.47 -4.75 11.85
C LYS A 82 -4.29 -4.12 10.47
N GLY A 83 -3.36 -3.19 10.39
CA GLY A 83 -2.79 -2.65 9.16
C GLY A 83 -1.30 -2.35 9.35
N TYR A 84 -0.65 -1.86 8.31
CA TYR A 84 0.72 -1.34 8.42
C TYR A 84 0.66 0.16 8.65
N LYS A 85 1.05 0.60 9.85
CA LYS A 85 1.11 2.02 10.20
C LYS A 85 2.45 2.60 9.74
N LEU A 86 2.41 3.78 9.13
CA LEU A 86 3.55 4.70 9.05
C LEU A 86 3.12 6.02 9.70
N SER A 87 4.03 6.66 10.44
CA SER A 87 3.82 7.98 11.01
C SER A 87 5.12 8.75 11.11
N GLY A 88 5.01 10.07 10.94
CA GLY A 88 6.11 11.01 11.15
C GLY A 88 5.59 12.44 11.20
N ASN A 89 6.23 13.24 12.05
CA ASN A 89 6.08 14.68 12.19
C ASN A 89 7.04 15.37 11.21
N ASN A 90 6.50 15.85 10.09
CA ASN A 90 7.31 16.39 9.01
C ASN A 90 7.83 17.80 9.36
N HIS A 91 9.15 17.96 9.39
CA HIS A 91 9.82 19.26 9.57
C HIS A 91 10.62 19.70 8.33
N SER A 92 10.54 18.96 7.22
CA SER A 92 11.31 19.22 5.99
C SER A 92 10.49 19.68 4.80
N ASP A 93 9.16 19.79 4.93
CA ASP A 93 8.23 20.03 3.80
C ASP A 93 8.33 18.94 2.71
N ASP A 94 8.91 17.77 3.02
CA ASP A 94 9.12 16.72 2.01
C ASP A 94 9.24 15.30 2.57
N LEU A 95 8.94 15.07 3.86
CA LEU A 95 9.14 13.75 4.50
C LEU A 95 8.51 12.61 3.68
N PHE A 96 9.35 11.69 3.23
CA PHE A 96 8.93 10.50 2.52
C PHE A 96 8.92 9.28 3.44
N MET A 97 7.74 8.71 3.68
CA MET A 97 7.57 7.51 4.49
C MET A 97 7.19 6.35 3.58
N PHE A 98 7.86 5.21 3.67
CA PHE A 98 7.58 4.11 2.74
C PHE A 98 7.70 2.73 3.37
N ILE A 99 7.06 1.78 2.68
CA ILE A 99 7.29 0.35 2.82
C ILE A 99 7.75 -0.25 1.50
N THR A 100 8.61 -1.25 1.58
CA THR A 100 9.14 -1.96 0.43
C THR A 100 9.15 -3.46 0.63
N LYS A 101 8.96 -4.21 -0.46
CA LYS A 101 9.00 -5.69 -0.48
C LYS A 101 9.49 -6.20 -1.82
N LYS A 102 10.30 -7.26 -1.78
CA LYS A 102 10.74 -7.99 -2.97
C LYS A 102 9.59 -8.83 -3.55
N PHE A 103 9.37 -8.73 -4.85
CA PHE A 103 8.42 -9.53 -5.63
C PHE A 103 9.20 -10.40 -6.61
N ASP A 104 9.30 -11.69 -6.29
CA ASP A 104 10.04 -12.69 -7.07
C ASP A 104 9.12 -13.46 -8.04
N GLY A 105 9.73 -14.29 -8.90
CA GLY A 105 8.99 -15.21 -9.79
C GLY A 105 8.50 -14.59 -11.11
N LEU A 106 9.01 -13.41 -11.47
CA LEU A 106 8.84 -12.82 -12.80
C LEU A 106 9.95 -13.34 -13.74
N GLN A 107 9.83 -13.05 -15.04
CA GLN A 107 10.90 -13.39 -15.99
C GLN A 107 12.10 -12.44 -15.79
N PRO A 108 13.34 -12.94 -15.77
CA PRO A 108 14.55 -12.12 -15.71
C PRO A 108 14.63 -11.04 -16.78
N ASN A 109 15.20 -9.87 -16.44
CA ASN A 109 15.50 -8.77 -17.37
C ASN A 109 14.34 -8.43 -18.34
N THR A 110 13.11 -8.51 -17.85
CA THR A 110 11.90 -8.40 -18.66
C THR A 110 11.13 -7.16 -18.27
N ARG A 111 10.58 -6.46 -19.26
CA ARG A 111 9.71 -5.30 -19.04
C ARG A 111 8.29 -5.76 -18.70
N TYR A 112 7.73 -5.18 -17.65
CA TYR A 112 6.35 -5.40 -17.23
C TYR A 112 5.63 -4.04 -17.12
N GLY A 113 4.35 -4.03 -17.47
CA GLY A 113 3.42 -2.98 -17.07
C GLY A 113 2.87 -3.31 -15.69
N PHE A 114 2.88 -2.34 -14.78
CA PHE A 114 2.41 -2.50 -13.41
C PHE A 114 1.11 -1.72 -13.18
N GLN A 115 0.17 -2.36 -12.50
CA GLN A 115 -1.03 -1.73 -11.98
C GLN A 115 -1.09 -1.88 -10.47
N PHE A 116 -1.37 -0.78 -9.77
CA PHE A 116 -1.45 -0.74 -8.32
C PHE A 116 -2.87 -0.41 -7.89
N LYS A 117 -3.32 -1.04 -6.80
CA LYS A 117 -4.52 -0.64 -6.07
C LYS A 117 -4.22 -0.73 -4.59
N VAL A 118 -4.34 0.39 -3.89
CA VAL A 118 -4.08 0.49 -2.46
C VAL A 118 -5.35 0.91 -1.74
N ARG A 119 -5.60 0.30 -0.59
CA ARG A 119 -6.59 0.78 0.37
C ARG A 119 -5.88 1.15 1.67
N PHE A 120 -6.16 2.33 2.18
CA PHE A 120 -5.56 2.85 3.39
C PHE A 120 -6.58 3.63 4.23
N GLY A 121 -6.25 3.85 5.50
CA GLY A 121 -6.95 4.74 6.40
C GLY A 121 -6.37 6.14 6.37
N THR A 122 -7.24 7.16 6.29
CA THR A 122 -6.90 8.58 6.41
C THR A 122 -7.88 9.31 7.33
N ASN A 123 -7.37 10.22 8.16
CA ASN A 123 -8.16 11.16 8.95
C ASN A 123 -8.05 12.62 8.45
N ALA A 124 -7.29 12.88 7.39
CA ALA A 124 -7.12 14.22 6.86
C ALA A 124 -8.37 14.66 6.09
N GLN A 125 -9.03 15.71 6.57
CA GLN A 125 -10.15 16.35 5.85
C GLN A 125 -9.64 17.06 4.60
N LYS A 126 -10.48 17.14 3.57
CA LYS A 126 -10.17 17.89 2.36
C LYS A 126 -10.39 19.40 2.55
N ASN A 127 -9.76 20.18 1.70
CA ASN A 127 -9.81 21.65 1.67
C ASN A 127 -9.34 22.31 2.98
N CYS A 128 -8.50 21.62 3.76
CA CYS A 128 -7.92 22.19 4.96
C CYS A 128 -6.66 23.00 4.67
N MET A 129 -6.51 24.11 5.39
CA MET A 129 -5.25 24.84 5.46
C MET A 129 -4.32 24.13 6.45
N GLY A 130 -3.06 23.94 6.07
CA GLY A 130 -2.00 23.43 6.94
C GLY A 130 -0.78 24.34 6.97
N VAL A 131 0.26 23.90 7.67
CA VAL A 131 1.58 24.54 7.68
C VAL A 131 2.42 23.85 6.59
N GLY A 132 3.11 24.64 5.76
CA GLY A 132 3.69 24.16 4.50
C GLY A 132 2.61 23.88 3.47
N GLY A 133 2.04 22.68 3.53
CA GLY A 133 0.96 22.19 2.68
C GLY A 133 -0.33 21.82 3.43
N ALA A 134 -1.36 21.43 2.68
CA ALA A 134 -2.62 20.94 3.22
C ALA A 134 -2.44 19.51 3.81
N PRO A 135 -3.06 19.19 4.96
CA PRO A 135 -2.89 17.90 5.63
C PRO A 135 -3.38 16.69 4.81
N GLY A 136 -4.28 16.91 3.84
CA GLY A 136 -4.75 15.88 2.92
C GLY A 136 -4.10 16.00 1.54
N GLU A 137 -4.26 17.14 0.90
CA GLU A 137 -3.93 17.37 -0.51
C GLU A 137 -2.43 17.61 -0.78
N SER A 138 -1.64 17.90 0.24
CA SER A 138 -0.17 18.00 0.12
C SER A 138 0.54 16.74 0.63
N VAL A 139 -0.21 15.68 0.94
CA VAL A 139 0.33 14.36 1.28
C VAL A 139 0.00 13.40 0.15
N TRP A 140 1.00 13.04 -0.65
CA TRP A 140 0.83 12.28 -1.88
C TRP A 140 1.07 10.79 -1.64
N ILE A 141 0.12 9.95 -2.03
CA ILE A 141 0.28 8.50 -2.00
C ILE A 141 1.02 8.07 -3.25
N LYS A 142 2.18 7.44 -3.06
CA LYS A 142 3.04 6.96 -4.14
C LYS A 142 3.16 5.45 -4.14
N ALA A 143 3.20 4.87 -5.34
CA ALA A 143 3.53 3.48 -5.54
C ALA A 143 4.46 3.32 -6.72
N GLY A 144 5.32 2.30 -6.67
CA GLY A 144 6.41 2.18 -7.63
C GLY A 144 7.03 0.81 -7.63
N VAL A 145 7.96 0.62 -8.57
CA VAL A 145 8.82 -0.56 -8.63
C VAL A 145 10.23 -0.16 -8.99
N SER A 146 11.21 -0.89 -8.47
CA SER A 146 12.61 -0.70 -8.85
C SER A 146 13.37 -2.01 -8.92
N LYS A 147 14.42 -2.05 -9.76
CA LYS A 147 15.32 -3.20 -9.88
C LYS A 147 16.17 -3.38 -8.61
N THR A 148 16.53 -2.26 -8.00
CA THR A 148 17.29 -2.16 -6.75
C THR A 148 16.36 -1.98 -5.56
N GLU A 149 16.81 -2.41 -4.38
CA GLU A 149 16.04 -2.20 -3.15
C GLU A 149 15.90 -0.69 -2.84
N PRO A 150 14.68 -0.16 -2.70
CA PRO A 150 14.45 1.20 -2.23
C PRO A 150 14.96 1.38 -0.81
N LEU A 151 15.88 2.31 -0.62
CA LEU A 151 16.54 2.62 0.65
C LEU A 151 16.68 4.14 0.79
N ALA A 152 16.64 4.59 2.04
CA ALA A 152 17.08 5.92 2.40
C ALA A 152 18.59 5.89 2.64
N VAL A 153 19.33 6.75 1.94
CA VAL A 153 20.78 6.79 1.93
C VAL A 153 21.25 8.21 2.21
N ASN A 154 22.29 8.35 3.03
CA ASN A 154 22.86 9.65 3.32
C ASN A 154 23.49 10.24 2.05
N ASN A 155 23.13 11.48 1.71
CA ASN A 155 23.61 12.18 0.51
C ASN A 155 25.05 12.74 0.64
N GLY A 156 25.71 12.55 1.78
CA GLY A 156 27.03 13.09 2.10
C GLY A 156 27.00 14.51 2.68
N ALA A 157 25.84 15.18 2.67
CA ALA A 157 25.61 16.49 3.28
C ALA A 157 24.85 16.42 4.61
N GLY A 158 24.41 15.22 5.02
CA GLY A 158 23.73 14.99 6.30
C GLY A 158 22.27 14.59 6.17
N ASP A 159 21.68 14.64 4.97
CA ASP A 159 20.28 14.25 4.75
C ASP A 159 20.17 12.82 4.23
N LEU A 160 19.12 12.12 4.65
CA LEU A 160 18.73 10.82 4.10
C LEU A 160 17.79 11.05 2.91
N LEU A 161 18.21 10.64 1.71
CA LEU A 161 17.41 10.73 0.48
C LEU A 161 17.17 9.35 -0.11
N MET A 162 16.15 9.21 -0.95
CA MET A 162 15.91 7.96 -1.66
C MET A 162 17.02 7.63 -2.66
N ASN A 163 17.41 6.36 -2.74
CA ASN A 163 18.35 5.84 -3.74
C ASN A 163 17.71 5.53 -5.12
N ILE A 164 16.42 5.80 -5.27
CA ILE A 164 15.62 5.59 -6.48
C ILE A 164 14.88 6.88 -6.84
N ASP A 165 14.45 7.04 -8.09
CA ASP A 165 13.70 8.21 -8.51
C ASP A 165 12.20 8.06 -8.19
N LYS A 166 11.83 8.49 -6.98
CA LYS A 166 10.43 8.57 -6.55
C LYS A 166 9.68 9.82 -7.06
N GLY A 167 10.36 10.72 -7.78
CA GLY A 167 9.90 12.08 -8.01
C GLY A 167 9.76 12.89 -6.72
N ASN A 168 9.10 14.04 -6.78
CA ASN A 168 8.92 14.91 -5.62
C ASN A 168 7.48 15.36 -5.43
N GLN A 169 6.93 15.19 -4.22
CA GLN A 169 5.56 15.57 -3.89
C GLN A 169 4.54 15.14 -4.96
N ALA A 170 3.87 16.10 -5.61
CA ALA A 170 2.84 15.88 -6.62
C ALA A 170 3.37 15.31 -7.96
N VAL A 171 4.69 15.17 -8.10
CA VAL A 171 5.36 14.70 -9.31
C VAL A 171 5.89 13.29 -9.08
N GLY A 172 5.53 12.38 -10.00
CA GLY A 172 6.11 11.03 -10.06
C GLY A 172 7.49 11.03 -10.71
N GLY A 173 8.30 10.03 -10.37
CA GLY A 173 9.61 9.76 -10.97
C GLY A 173 9.61 8.49 -11.82
N SER A 174 10.78 8.06 -12.29
CA SER A 174 10.91 6.83 -13.08
C SER A 174 10.67 5.54 -12.29
N ASP A 175 10.87 5.56 -10.97
CA ASP A 175 10.70 4.40 -10.09
C ASP A 175 9.39 4.45 -9.26
N ALA A 176 8.67 5.58 -9.25
CA ALA A 176 7.36 5.67 -8.58
C ALA A 176 6.41 6.70 -9.20
N ILE A 177 5.12 6.41 -9.17
CA ILE A 177 4.05 7.32 -9.60
C ILE A 177 3.21 7.80 -8.42
N VAL A 178 2.55 8.95 -8.61
CA VAL A 178 1.50 9.44 -7.71
C VAL A 178 0.19 8.72 -8.03
N LEU A 179 -0.41 8.09 -7.01
CA LEU A 179 -1.72 7.46 -7.11
C LEU A 179 -2.87 8.42 -6.78
N GLY A 180 -2.57 9.48 -6.01
CA GLY A 180 -3.53 10.47 -5.52
C GLY A 180 -3.09 11.04 -4.17
N ASP A 181 -3.91 11.90 -3.57
CA ASP A 181 -3.64 12.52 -2.27
C ASP A 181 -4.20 11.70 -1.09
N PHE A 182 -3.86 12.13 0.14
CA PHE A 182 -4.28 11.51 1.39
C PHE A 182 -5.66 11.99 1.89
N ALA A 183 -6.24 13.05 1.33
CA ALA A 183 -7.47 13.66 1.83
C ALA A 183 -8.66 12.68 1.79
N ASN A 184 -9.47 12.68 2.85
CA ASN A 184 -10.74 11.97 2.91
C ASN A 184 -11.86 12.83 2.28
N SER A 185 -13.10 12.34 2.34
CA SER A 185 -14.23 13.02 1.70
C SER A 185 -14.92 14.10 2.55
N ARG A 186 -14.46 14.34 3.79
CA ARG A 186 -15.05 15.32 4.71
C ARG A 186 -14.43 16.69 4.51
N GLU A 187 -15.26 17.73 4.53
CA GLU A 187 -14.80 19.12 4.45
C GLU A 187 -14.04 19.52 5.72
N CYS A 188 -13.14 20.49 5.55
CA CYS A 188 -12.41 21.04 6.67
C CYS A 188 -13.36 21.62 7.74
N GLY A 189 -13.08 21.30 9.00
CA GLY A 189 -13.88 21.73 10.15
C GLY A 189 -15.07 20.82 10.47
N ASP A 190 -15.24 19.71 9.76
CA ASP A 190 -16.17 18.67 10.19
C ASP A 190 -15.79 18.19 11.60
N SER A 191 -16.77 18.14 12.50
CA SER A 191 -16.59 17.67 13.88
C SER A 191 -16.15 16.21 13.97
N ASN A 192 -16.43 15.40 12.94
CA ASN A 192 -16.00 14.02 12.87
C ASN A 192 -14.60 13.92 12.24
N ILE A 193 -13.62 13.59 13.09
CA ILE A 193 -12.20 13.41 12.74
C ILE A 193 -11.80 11.94 12.65
N ASP A 194 -12.78 11.01 12.70
CA ASP A 194 -12.50 9.58 12.59
C ASP A 194 -11.83 9.24 11.27
N TYR A 195 -10.93 8.26 11.31
CA TYR A 195 -10.33 7.70 10.11
C TYR A 195 -11.39 7.13 9.16
N MET A 196 -11.19 7.36 7.86
CA MET A 196 -11.98 6.82 6.75
C MET A 196 -11.11 5.96 5.84
N ARG A 197 -11.72 4.94 5.22
CA ARG A 197 -11.04 4.14 4.19
C ARG A 197 -11.03 4.90 2.87
N LYS A 198 -9.87 5.04 2.25
CA LYS A 198 -9.70 5.53 0.88
C LYS A 198 -9.05 4.44 0.03
N THR A 199 -9.48 4.35 -1.22
CA THR A 199 -8.89 3.44 -2.21
C THR A 199 -8.43 4.25 -3.41
N LEU A 200 -7.18 4.04 -3.79
CA LEU A 200 -6.57 4.63 -4.99
C LEU A 200 -6.11 3.50 -5.90
N GLN A 201 -6.19 3.73 -7.20
CA GLN A 201 -5.81 2.76 -8.23
C GLN A 201 -5.17 3.48 -9.41
N SER A 202 -4.07 2.91 -9.92
CA SER A 202 -3.46 3.38 -11.15
C SER A 202 -4.20 2.85 -12.38
N GLU A 203 -4.15 3.61 -13.47
CA GLU A 203 -4.62 3.14 -14.77
C GLU A 203 -3.77 1.96 -15.25
N ARG A 204 -4.36 1.08 -16.07
CA ARG A 204 -3.64 -0.06 -16.62
C ARG A 204 -2.58 0.44 -17.61
N GLY A 205 -1.33 0.03 -17.41
CA GLY A 205 -0.23 0.41 -18.29
C GLY A 205 0.33 1.81 -18.06
N SER A 206 -0.13 2.53 -17.02
CA SER A 206 0.38 3.86 -16.68
C SER A 206 1.80 3.84 -16.09
N PHE A 207 2.32 2.66 -15.77
CA PHE A 207 3.65 2.51 -15.18
C PHE A 207 4.32 1.23 -15.67
N THR A 208 5.63 1.27 -15.89
CA THR A 208 6.41 0.10 -16.33
C THR A 208 7.71 -0.02 -15.55
N GLY A 209 8.18 -1.24 -15.36
CA GLY A 209 9.46 -1.53 -14.73
C GLY A 209 10.18 -2.68 -15.44
N VAL A 210 11.48 -2.82 -15.19
CA VAL A 210 12.29 -3.93 -15.69
C VAL A 210 12.81 -4.74 -14.52
N THR A 211 12.59 -6.05 -14.56
CA THR A 211 13.00 -6.98 -13.51
C THR A 211 14.51 -7.15 -13.44
N ALA A 212 14.98 -7.61 -12.28
CA ALA A 212 16.33 -8.05 -12.03
C ALA A 212 16.71 -9.32 -12.82
N GLU A 213 17.99 -9.66 -12.81
CA GLU A 213 18.54 -10.85 -13.47
C GLU A 213 18.05 -12.16 -12.85
N ASP A 214 17.64 -12.12 -11.58
CA ASP A 214 17.01 -13.24 -10.87
C ASP A 214 15.48 -13.31 -11.09
N GLY A 215 14.92 -12.41 -11.91
CA GLY A 215 13.48 -12.33 -12.13
C GLY A 215 12.70 -11.67 -11.00
N SER A 216 13.38 -10.94 -10.11
CA SER A 216 12.74 -10.17 -9.05
C SER A 216 12.54 -8.71 -9.38
N ILE A 217 11.70 -8.03 -8.61
CA ILE A 217 11.60 -6.57 -8.60
C ILE A 217 11.17 -6.11 -7.21
N TRP A 218 11.57 -4.91 -6.79
CA TRP A 218 11.09 -4.34 -5.52
C TRP A 218 9.82 -3.53 -5.76
N ILE A 219 8.85 -3.70 -4.87
CA ILE A 219 7.63 -2.90 -4.81
C ILE A 219 7.81 -1.81 -3.75
N LEU A 220 7.46 -0.58 -4.08
CA LEU A 220 7.42 0.57 -3.19
C LEU A 220 5.97 1.02 -2.99
N LEU A 221 5.59 1.31 -1.74
CA LEU A 221 4.36 2.02 -1.40
C LEU A 221 4.68 3.02 -0.29
N GLY A 222 4.26 4.28 -0.43
CA GLY A 222 4.61 5.30 0.55
C GLY A 222 3.81 6.59 0.42
N THR A 223 4.19 7.56 1.23
CA THR A 223 3.66 8.93 1.26
C THR A 223 4.79 9.93 1.08
N ASP A 224 4.56 10.97 0.28
CA ASP A 224 5.47 12.10 0.04
C ASP A 224 4.76 13.38 0.49
N SER A 225 5.22 14.00 1.57
CA SER A 225 4.45 14.97 2.35
C SER A 225 5.05 16.37 2.34
N GLY A 226 4.33 17.33 1.78
CA GLY A 226 4.55 18.78 2.01
C GLY A 226 3.78 19.33 3.21
N PHE A 227 2.97 18.52 3.91
CA PHE A 227 2.34 18.96 5.14
C PHE A 227 3.37 18.91 6.27
N GLU A 228 3.75 20.07 6.85
CA GLU A 228 4.76 20.22 7.91
C GLU A 228 4.18 19.92 9.30
N SER A 229 3.60 18.74 9.45
CA SER A 229 3.16 18.21 10.74
C SER A 229 3.02 16.69 10.69
N THR A 230 2.40 16.11 11.71
CA THR A 230 2.24 14.66 11.82
C THR A 230 1.22 14.13 10.83
N THR A 231 1.70 13.25 9.94
CA THR A 231 0.85 12.37 9.13
C THR A 231 0.92 10.96 9.71
N SER A 232 -0.23 10.33 9.94
CA SER A 232 -0.34 8.91 10.32
C SER A 232 -1.23 8.20 9.31
N ILE A 233 -0.68 7.21 8.61
CA ILE A 233 -1.40 6.41 7.61
C ILE A 233 -1.44 4.95 8.03
N TYR A 234 -2.56 4.27 7.72
CA TYR A 234 -2.70 2.83 7.90
C TYR A 234 -2.91 2.16 6.55
N PHE A 235 -1.89 1.52 5.98
CA PHE A 235 -2.07 0.67 4.80
C PHE A 235 -2.83 -0.60 5.19
N MET A 236 -3.92 -0.88 4.48
CA MET A 236 -4.81 -2.00 4.77
C MET A 236 -4.63 -3.12 3.75
N THR A 237 -4.71 -2.80 2.46
CA THR A 237 -4.50 -3.77 1.38
C THR A 237 -3.71 -3.16 0.24
N LEU A 238 -2.90 -3.97 -0.43
CA LEU A 238 -2.20 -3.64 -1.66
C LEU A 238 -2.38 -4.77 -2.66
N ASP A 239 -2.85 -4.43 -3.85
CA ASP A 239 -2.82 -5.28 -5.03
C ASP A 239 -1.85 -4.72 -6.06
N VAL A 240 -0.96 -5.57 -6.57
CA VAL A 240 -0.05 -5.27 -7.67
C VAL A 240 -0.24 -6.32 -8.75
N ILE A 241 -0.48 -5.88 -9.99
CA ILE A 241 -0.45 -6.75 -11.16
C ILE A 241 0.73 -6.35 -12.02
N ALA A 242 1.58 -7.32 -12.35
CA ALA A 242 2.62 -7.20 -13.36
C ALA A 242 2.16 -7.94 -14.61
N THR A 243 1.95 -7.24 -15.73
CA THR A 243 1.66 -7.84 -17.04
C THR A 243 2.88 -7.71 -17.93
N LYS A 244 3.42 -8.83 -18.42
CA LYS A 244 4.58 -8.82 -19.32
C LYS A 244 4.23 -8.03 -20.61
N LEU A 245 5.15 -7.17 -21.05
CA LEU A 245 5.04 -6.39 -22.29
C LEU A 245 5.85 -7.02 -23.43
#